data_AF-A0A349Y3V5-F1
#
_entry.id   AF-A0A349Y3V5-F1
#
_cell.length_a   1.000
_cell.length_b   1.000
_cell.length_c   1.000
_cell.angle_alpha   90.00
_cell.angle_beta   90.00
_cell.angle_gamma   90.00
#
_symmetry.space_group_name_H-M   'P 1'
#
loop_
_entity.id
_entity.type
_entity.pdbx_description
1 polymer ?
#
loop_
_entity_poly.entity_id
_entity_poly.type
_entity_poly.pdbx_seq_one_letter_code
_entity_poly.pdbx_strand_id
1 'polypeptide(L)' 'ATSPQSLALQGVLLKSAGNRDALERRVPFISDPYQAATGRLVVAISHPIFSAQGRYQGYVSGTIYLRQR' A
#
# COMPACT_ATOMS: atom_id res chain seq x y z
N ALA A 1 12.23 0.51 -4.28
CA ALA A 1 12.76 0.30 -2.91
C ALA A 1 11.59 0.06 -1.96
N THR A 2 11.73 -0.79 -0.94
CA THR A 2 10.72 -1.03 0.10
C THR A 2 11.31 -0.68 1.47
N SER A 3 10.53 -0.07 2.37
CA SER A 3 10.97 0.27 3.73
C SER A 3 9.91 -0.13 4.78
N PRO A 4 10.31 -0.65 5.95
CA PRO A 4 11.65 -1.14 6.26
C PRO A 4 12.01 -2.38 5.42
N GLN A 5 13.29 -2.52 5.07
CA GLN A 5 13.78 -3.65 4.27
C GLN A 5 13.58 -5.02 4.96
N SER A 6 13.50 -5.04 6.29
CA SER A 6 13.31 -6.25 7.09
C SER A 6 12.02 -7.01 6.80
N LEU A 7 11.04 -6.38 6.12
CA LEU A 7 9.80 -7.03 5.72
C LEU A 7 9.95 -7.90 4.45
N ALA A 8 11.08 -7.80 3.72
CA ALA A 8 11.36 -8.59 2.52
C ALA A 8 10.25 -8.59 1.46
N LEU A 9 9.57 -7.45 1.26
CA LEU A 9 8.42 -7.34 0.34
C LEU A 9 8.82 -6.98 -1.10
N GLN A 10 10.10 -6.74 -1.36
CA GLN A 10 10.57 -6.42 -2.71
C GLN A 10 10.37 -7.63 -3.64
N GLY A 11 9.69 -7.42 -4.77
CA GLY A 11 9.35 -8.49 -5.71
C GLY A 11 8.11 -9.32 -5.33
N VAL A 12 7.51 -9.08 -4.16
CA VAL A 12 6.28 -9.74 -3.73
C VAL A 12 5.07 -9.00 -4.31
N LEU A 13 4.22 -9.71 -5.04
CA LEU A 13 2.97 -9.14 -5.53
C LEU A 13 1.95 -9.06 -4.39
N LEU A 14 1.67 -7.85 -3.92
CA LEU A 14 0.69 -7.63 -2.85
C LEU A 14 -0.73 -7.67 -3.41
N LYS A 15 -1.52 -8.66 -2.96
CA LYS A 15 -2.90 -8.92 -3.42
C LYS A 15 -3.98 -8.54 -2.41
N SER A 16 -3.64 -7.86 -1.32
CA SER A 16 -4.62 -7.49 -0.30
C SER A 16 -5.58 -6.39 -0.78
N ALA A 17 -6.76 -6.31 -0.15
CA ALA A 17 -7.81 -5.36 -0.53
C ALA A 17 -7.28 -3.91 -0.63
N GLY A 18 -6.64 -3.39 0.42
CA GLY A 18 -6.12 -2.02 0.40
C GLY A 18 -5.07 -1.73 -0.68
N ASN A 19 -4.31 -2.73 -1.12
CA ASN A 19 -3.32 -2.55 -2.20
C ASN A 19 -3.96 -2.54 -3.60
N ARG A 20 -5.06 -3.30 -3.80
CA ARG A 20 -5.84 -3.27 -5.04
C ARG A 20 -6.60 -1.95 -5.16
N ASP A 21 -7.27 -1.55 -4.10
CA ASP A 21 -8.04 -0.31 -4.06
C ASP A 21 -7.16 0.91 -4.36
N ALA A 22 -5.96 0.98 -3.77
CA ALA A 22 -5.01 2.05 -4.05
C ALA A 22 -4.58 2.09 -5.54
N LEU A 23 -4.34 0.92 -6.13
CA LEU A 23 -3.94 0.79 -7.53
C LEU A 23 -5.06 1.22 -8.51
N GLU A 24 -6.30 0.89 -8.19
CA GLU A 24 -7.48 1.18 -9.00
C GLU A 24 -7.92 2.65 -8.87
N ARG A 25 -7.91 3.19 -7.65
CA ARG A 25 -8.43 4.54 -7.37
C ARG A 25 -7.55 5.66 -7.91
N ARG A 26 -6.21 5.49 -7.89
CA ARG A 26 -5.23 6.48 -8.39
C ARG A 26 -5.42 7.91 -7.84
N VAL A 27 -5.96 8.01 -6.63
CA VAL A 27 -6.14 9.24 -5.84
C VAL A 27 -5.62 9.00 -4.43
N PRO A 28 -5.36 10.04 -3.61
CA PRO A 28 -5.04 9.84 -2.20
C PRO A 28 -6.11 8.98 -1.52
N PHE A 29 -5.69 7.95 -0.80
CA PHE A 29 -6.61 6.94 -0.29
C PHE A 29 -6.14 6.37 1.06
N ILE A 30 -7.11 6.14 1.94
CA ILE A 30 -6.95 5.43 3.21
C ILE A 30 -7.87 4.21 3.15
N SER A 31 -7.31 3.03 3.35
CA SER A 31 -8.10 1.80 3.31
C SER A 31 -8.88 1.56 4.61
N ASP A 32 -9.94 0.76 4.52
CA ASP A 32 -10.44 0.06 5.71
C ASP A 32 -9.35 -0.87 6.28
N PRO A 33 -9.45 -1.27 7.57
CA PRO A 33 -8.58 -2.28 8.15
C PRO A 33 -8.60 -3.60 7.36
N TYR A 34 -7.43 -4.16 7.05
CA TYR A 34 -7.31 -5.45 6.37
C TYR A 34 -6.08 -6.24 6.83
N GLN A 35 -6.08 -7.55 6.56
CA GLN A 35 -4.92 -8.40 6.84
C GLN A 35 -3.87 -8.29 5.73
N ALA A 36 -2.67 -7.79 6.07
CA ALA A 36 -1.55 -7.71 5.15
C ALA A 36 -1.04 -9.09 4.72
N ALA A 37 -0.23 -9.14 3.66
CA ALA A 37 0.45 -10.37 3.22
C ALA A 37 1.35 -10.98 4.32
N THR A 38 1.74 -10.19 5.32
CA THR A 38 2.50 -10.62 6.50
C THR A 38 1.62 -11.23 7.62
N GLY A 39 0.29 -11.32 7.42
CA GLY A 39 -0.67 -11.80 8.41
C GLY A 39 -1.11 -10.77 9.46
N ARG A 40 -0.53 -9.56 9.44
CA ARG A 40 -0.80 -8.49 10.42
C ARG A 40 -2.00 -7.65 10.00
N LEU A 41 -2.82 -7.24 10.96
CA LEU A 41 -3.92 -6.30 10.73
C LEU A 41 -3.38 -4.88 10.55
N VAL A 42 -3.77 -4.21 9.47
CA VAL A 42 -3.22 -2.92 9.08
C VAL A 42 -4.23 -1.99 8.41
N VAL A 43 -3.90 -0.70 8.34
CA VAL A 43 -4.49 0.29 7.44
C VAL A 43 -3.42 0.81 6.49
N ALA A 44 -3.74 0.93 5.20
CA ALA A 44 -2.84 1.50 4.20
C ALA A 44 -3.21 2.96 3.91
N ILE A 45 -2.19 3.81 3.78
CA ILE A 45 -2.31 5.19 3.30
C ILE A 45 -1.48 5.31 2.04
N SER A 46 -2.13 5.59 0.91
CA SER A 46 -1.49 5.64 -0.40
C SER A 46 -1.63 6.98 -1.08
N HIS A 47 -0.61 7.32 -1.88
CA HIS A 47 -0.62 8.48 -2.76
C HIS A 47 -0.16 8.07 -4.17
N PRO A 48 -0.90 8.43 -5.23
CA PRO A 48 -0.53 8.10 -6.60
C PRO A 48 0.69 8.88 -7.05
N ILE A 49 1.47 8.31 -7.96
CA ILE A 49 2.60 8.93 -8.62
C ILE A 49 2.27 9.08 -10.10
N PHE A 50 2.42 10.30 -10.61
CA PHE A 50 2.23 10.64 -12.01
C PHE A 50 3.53 11.22 -12.59
N SER A 51 3.79 10.98 -13.86
CA SER A 51 4.83 11.73 -14.58
C SER A 51 4.40 13.18 -14.80
N ALA A 52 5.33 14.05 -15.21
CA ALA A 52 5.01 15.44 -15.55
C ALA A 52 3.95 15.57 -16.66
N GLN A 53 3.80 14.54 -17.51
CA GLN A 53 2.79 14.46 -18.57
C GLN A 53 1.46 13.84 -18.09
N GLY A 54 1.28 13.62 -16.78
CA GLY A 54 0.06 13.06 -16.19
C GLY A 54 -0.08 11.54 -16.33
N ARG A 55 0.95 10.81 -16.80
CA ARG A 55 0.89 9.35 -16.93
C ARG A 55 1.08 8.69 -15.58
N TYR A 56 0.13 7.86 -15.17
CA TYR A 56 0.21 7.08 -13.92
C TYR A 56 1.42 6.14 -13.93
N GLN A 57 2.22 6.17 -12.85
CA GLN A 57 3.43 5.37 -12.66
C GLN A 57 3.30 4.35 -11.50
N GLY A 58 2.13 4.28 -10.86
CA GLY A 58 1.92 3.51 -9.64
C GLY A 58 1.68 4.42 -8.44
N TYR A 59 1.90 3.91 -7.23
CA TYR A 59 1.66 4.64 -5.99
C TYR A 59 2.76 4.36 -4.97
N VAL A 60 2.92 5.28 -4.02
CA VAL A 60 3.64 5.05 -2.78
C VAL A 60 2.62 4.80 -1.67
N SER A 61 2.92 3.89 -0.74
CA SER A 61 2.04 3.58 0.38
C SER A 61 2.83 3.39 1.67
N GLY A 62 2.29 3.91 2.75
CA GLY A 62 2.68 3.61 4.12
C GLY A 62 1.61 2.73 4.77
N THR A 63 2.00 1.96 5.79
CA THR A 63 1.10 1.03 6.47
C THR A 63 1.14 1.25 7.97
N ILE A 64 -0.04 1.43 8.56
CA ILE A 64 -0.24 1.54 10.01
C ILE A 64 -0.61 0.16 10.54
N TYR A 65 0.17 -0.36 11.49
CA TYR A 65 -0.14 -1.61 12.17
C TYR A 65 -1.17 -1.39 13.27
N LEU A 66 -2.29 -2.12 13.19
CA LEU A 66 -3.31 -2.10 14.22
C LEU A 66 -2.99 -3.23 15.20
N ARG A 67 -2.46 -2.90 16.38
CA ARG A 67 -2.40 -3.83 17.51
C ARG A 67 -3.54 -3.52 18.46
N GLN A 68 -4.37 -4.52 18.77
CA GLN A 68 -5.23 -4.47 19.95
C GLN A 68 -4.38 -4.84 21.17
N ARG A 69 -4.57 -4.08 22.26
CA ARG A 69 -4.07 -4.41 23.59
C ARG A 69 -4.94 -5.48 24.23
#